data_AF-R6LXQ5-F1
#
_entry.id   AF-R6LXQ5-F1
#
_cell.length_a   1.000
_cell.length_b   1.000
_cell.length_c   1.000
_cell.angle_alpha   90.00
_cell.angle_beta   90.00
_cell.angle_gamma   90.00
#
_symmetry.space_group_name_H-M   'P 1'
#
loop_
_entity.id
_entity.type
_entity.pdbx_description
1 polymer ?
#
loop_
_entity_poly.entity_id
_entity_poly.type
_entity_poly.pdbx_seq_one_letter_code
_entity_poly.pdbx_strand_id
1 'polypeptide(L)' 'MHSNEYEAAFGRFLEQAEYDKASDALFSLARAAFQAGWLAAGGREAQPERIFTVLRPEAGSEKP' A
#
# COMPACT_ATOMS: atom_id res chain seq x y z
N MET A 1 -14.91 -35.15 10.37
CA MET A 1 -14.86 -33.87 9.64
C MET A 1 -13.92 -34.07 8.46
N HIS A 2 -14.43 -34.07 7.23
CA HIS A 2 -13.56 -34.06 6.05
C HIS A 2 -12.81 -32.74 6.08
N SER A 3 -11.50 -32.78 6.33
CA SER A 3 -10.65 -31.64 6.04
C SER A 3 -10.80 -31.39 4.54
N ASN A 4 -11.36 -30.24 4.17
CA ASN A 4 -11.51 -29.89 2.76
C ASN A 4 -10.10 -29.63 2.23
N GLU A 5 -9.52 -30.61 1.51
CA GLU A 5 -8.16 -30.54 0.98
C GLU A 5 -7.92 -29.26 0.18
N TYR A 6 -8.98 -28.77 -0.49
CA TYR A 6 -8.98 -27.48 -1.16
C TYR A 6 -8.73 -26.31 -0.20
N GLU A 7 -9.48 -26.21 0.90
CA GLU A 7 -9.32 -25.12 1.89
C GLU A 7 -7.95 -25.18 2.57
N ALA A 8 -7.44 -26.39 2.83
CA ALA A 8 -6.11 -26.57 3.38
C ALA A 8 -5.01 -26.14 2.39
N ALA A 9 -5.16 -26.47 1.11
CA ALA A 9 -4.23 -26.04 0.06
C ALA A 9 -4.30 -24.53 -0.17
N PHE A 10 -5.50 -23.96 -0.17
CA PHE A 10 -5.72 -22.53 -0.30
C PHE A 10 -5.13 -21.77 0.90
N GLY A 11 -5.37 -22.24 2.12
CA GLY A 11 -4.78 -21.66 3.34
C GLY A 11 -3.25 -21.65 3.27
N ARG A 12 -2.61 -22.75 2.85
CA ARG A 12 -1.15 -22.78 2.63
C ARG A 12 -0.68 -21.80 1.57
N PHE A 13 -1.46 -21.59 0.51
CA PHE A 13 -1.15 -20.63 -0.54
C PHE A 13 -1.20 -19.19 -0.03
N LEU A 14 -2.18 -18.84 0.82
CA LEU A 14 -2.29 -17.50 1.43
C LEU A 14 -1.06 -17.12 2.26
N GLU A 15 -0.36 -18.09 2.82
CA GLU A 15 0.85 -17.87 3.63
C GLU A 15 2.14 -17.71 2.79
N GLN A 16 2.07 -17.89 1.46
CA GLN A 16 3.25 -17.77 0.60
C GLN A 16 3.45 -16.33 0.08
N ALA A 17 4.71 -15.97 -0.19
CA ALA A 17 5.06 -14.67 -0.76
C ALA A 17 4.45 -14.45 -2.16
N GLU A 18 4.11 -15.51 -2.88
CA GLU A 18 3.39 -15.47 -4.15
C GLU A 18 2.00 -14.85 -3.99
N TYR A 19 1.31 -15.14 -2.89
CA TYR A 19 0.01 -14.54 -2.60
C TYR A 19 0.13 -13.05 -2.30
N ASP A 20 1.14 -12.64 -1.53
CA ASP A 20 1.40 -11.22 -1.26
C ASP A 20 1.64 -10.44 -2.57
N LYS A 21 2.49 -10.97 -3.45
CA LYS A 21 2.76 -10.37 -4.77
C LYS A 21 1.50 -10.29 -5.64
N ALA A 22 0.69 -11.35 -5.65
CA ALA A 22 -0.57 -11.37 -6.40
C ALA A 22 -1.56 -10.33 -5.84
N SER A 23 -1.67 -10.24 -4.52
CA SER A 23 -2.52 -9.27 -3.82
C SER A 23 -2.09 -7.83 -4.10
N ASP A 24 -0.79 -7.54 -4.06
CA ASP A 24 -0.23 -6.23 -4.38
C ASP A 24 -0.51 -5.82 -5.83
N ALA A 25 -0.39 -6.77 -6.78
CA ALA A 25 -0.70 -6.52 -8.18
C ALA A 25 -2.20 -6.24 -8.39
N LEU A 26 -3.08 -7.01 -7.75
CA LEU A 26 -4.53 -6.79 -7.80
C LEU A 26 -4.92 -5.44 -7.19
N PHE A 27 -4.33 -5.08 -6.05
CA PHE A 27 -4.55 -3.78 -5.42
C PHE A 27 -4.09 -2.63 -6.33
N SER A 28 -2.89 -2.75 -6.89
CA SER A 28 -2.32 -1.75 -7.80
C SER A 28 -3.22 -1.54 -9.04
N LEU A 29 -3.73 -2.63 -9.61
CA LEU A 29 -4.67 -2.58 -10.73
C LEU A 29 -5.97 -1.88 -10.34
N ALA A 30 -6.57 -2.26 -9.21
CA ALA A 30 -7.81 -1.64 -8.73
C ALA A 30 -7.63 -0.14 -8.47
N ARG A 31 -6.52 0.25 -7.85
CA ARG A 31 -6.17 1.66 -7.61
C ARG A 31 -6.00 2.43 -8.93
N ALA A 32 -5.29 1.87 -9.90
CA ALA A 32 -5.08 2.50 -11.20
C ALA A 32 -6.40 2.70 -11.95
N ALA A 33 -7.26 1.68 -11.95
CA ALA A 33 -8.59 1.77 -12.57
C ALA A 33 -9.45 2.85 -11.90
N PHE A 34 -9.44 2.92 -10.56
CA PHE A 34 -10.13 3.97 -9.82
C PHE A 34 -9.58 5.36 -10.16
N GLN A 35 -8.25 5.55 -10.17
CA GLN A 35 -7.63 6.82 -10.53
C GLN A 35 -8.02 7.26 -11.93
N ALA A 36 -8.04 6.35 -12.90
CA ALA A 36 -8.48 6.65 -14.26
C ALA A 36 -9.95 7.12 -14.30
N GLY A 37 -10.84 6.43 -13.58
CA GLY A 37 -12.25 6.84 -13.45
C GLY A 37 -12.43 8.20 -12.76
N TRP A 38 -11.65 8.45 -11.71
CA TRP A 38 -11.65 9.72 -10.98
C TRP A 38 -11.24 10.89 -11.87
N LEU A 39 -10.16 10.72 -12.64
CA LEU A 39 -9.69 11.71 -13.61
C LEU A 39 -10.72 11.96 -14.72
N ALA A 40 -11.34 10.90 -15.24
CA ALA A 40 -12.38 11.00 -16.27
C ALA A 40 -13.63 11.77 -15.78
N ALA A 41 -13.93 11.70 -14.48
CA ALA A 41 -15.01 12.47 -13.86
C ALA A 41 -14.64 13.94 -13.57
N GLY A 42 -13.44 14.40 -13.96
CA GLY A 42 -12.95 15.76 -13.68
C GLY A 42 -12.33 15.92 -12.28
N GLY A 43 -12.12 14.82 -11.55
CA GLY A 43 -11.37 14.81 -10.31
C GLY A 43 -9.91 15.19 -10.55
N ARG A 44 -9.31 15.92 -9.61
CA ARG A 44 -7.87 16.25 -9.66
C ARG A 44 -7.06 15.16 -8.98
N GLU A 45 -5.83 14.93 -9.45
CA GLU A 45 -4.90 14.06 -8.75
C GLU A 45 -4.61 14.63 -7.36
N ALA A 46 -4.40 13.74 -6.39
CA ALA A 46 -3.90 14.11 -5.09
C ALA A 46 -2.50 14.71 -5.30
N GLN A 47 -2.40 16.04 -5.20
CA GLN A 47 -1.09 16.68 -5.27
C GLN A 47 -0.27 16.23 -4.05
N PRO A 48 1.01 15.88 -4.23
CA PRO A 48 1.87 15.55 -3.11
C PRO A 48 2.07 16.82 -2.26
N GLU A 49 1.22 16.97 -1.25
CA GLU A 49 1.33 18.04 -0.28
C GLU A 49 2.36 17.64 0.77
N ARG A 50 3.32 18.52 1.05
CA ARG A 50 4.34 18.26 2.07
C ARG A 50 3.70 18.34 3.45
N ILE A 51 3.31 17.18 4.00
CA ILE A 51 2.60 17.10 5.28
C ILE A 51 3.50 17.48 6.47
N PHE A 52 4.82 17.24 6.38
CA PHE A 52 5.77 17.65 7.41
C PHE A 52 7.16 17.94 6.85
N THR A 53 7.92 18.75 7.58
CA THR A 53 9.35 18.99 7.36
C THR A 53 10.09 18.60 8.65
N VAL A 54 11.06 17.71 8.54
CA VAL A 54 11.92 17.34 9.67
C VAL A 54 12.95 18.45 9.88
N LEU A 55 12.84 19.18 10.99
CA LEU A 55 13.85 20.15 11.40
C LEU A 55 14.98 19.40 12.11
N ARG A 56 16.23 19.66 11.70
CA ARG A 56 17.41 19.16 12.41
C ARG A 56 17.68 20.07 13.61
N PRO A 57 17.95 19.55 14.81
CA PRO A 57 18.36 20.39 15.93
C PRO A 57 19.69 21.08 15.61
N GLU A 58 19.73 22.40 15.79
CA GLU A 58 20.93 23.22 15.62
C GLU A 58 22.03 22.70 16.55
N ALA A 59 23.14 22.24 15.96
CA ALA A 59 24.31 21.81 16.71
C ALA A 59 25.03 23.05 17.28
N GLY A 60 24.57 23.54 18.43
CA GLY A 60 25.21 24.68 19.07
C GLY A 60 24.35 25.39 20.10
N SER A 61 24.01 24.73 21.20
CA SER A 61 23.60 25.45 22.43
C SER A 61 24.05 24.69 23.67
N GLU A 62 25.26 24.14 23.66
CA GLU A 62 25.96 23.87 24.91
C GLU A 62 26.59 25.19 25.35
N LYS A 63 25.89 25.91 26.23
CA LYS A 63 26.48 27.03 26.97
C LYS A 63 27.35 26.47 28.11
N PRO A 64 28.51 27.10 28.38
CA PRO A 64 29.47 26.65 29.40
C PRO A 64 28.91 26.73 30.83
#